data_AF-A0A7S2PFH6-F1
#
_entry.id   AF-A0A7S2PFH6-F1
#
_cell.length_a   1.000
_cell.length_b   1.000
_cell.length_c   1.000
_cell.angle_alpha   90.00
_cell.angle_beta   90.00
_cell.angle_gamma   90.00
#
_symmetry.space_group_name_H-M   'P 1'
#
loop_
_entity.id
_entity.type
_entity.pdbx_description
1 polymer ?
#
loop_
_entity_poly.entity_id
_entity_poly.type
_entity_poly.pdbx_seq_one_letter_code
_entity_poly.pdbx_strand_id
1 'polypeptide(L)'
;EWEVVIDVDALGKQENESWVWHGHVVCREFDPATGEPLPPRRTLVALSPGGSDAVVRREYDLVDKRFVPPEEGGFVLTPASKSEVSWVDRDTLLLGADFGAGSLTDS
;
A
#
# COMPACT_ATOMS: atom_id res chain seq x y z
N GLU A 1 -6.03 -17.91 -17.61
CA GLU A 1 -7.03 -16.84 -17.79
C GLU A 1 -6.62 -15.69 -16.88
N TRP A 2 -6.73 -14.44 -17.32
CA TRP A 2 -6.33 -13.28 -16.53
C TRP A 2 -7.54 -12.65 -15.86
N GLU A 3 -7.36 -12.17 -14.63
CA GLU A 3 -8.38 -11.46 -13.87
C GLU A 3 -7.86 -10.07 -13.49
N VAL A 4 -8.68 -9.05 -13.72
CA VAL A 4 -8.39 -7.69 -13.26
C VAL A 4 -8.70 -7.60 -11.77
N VAL A 5 -7.67 -7.37 -10.97
CA VAL A 5 -7.81 -7.15 -9.52
C VAL A 5 -7.96 -5.66 -9.24
N ILE A 6 -7.10 -4.82 -9.81
CA ILE A 6 -7.14 -3.36 -9.65
C ILE A 6 -7.16 -2.70 -11.02
N ASP A 7 -8.16 -1.86 -11.26
CA ASP A 7 -8.22 -0.97 -12.41
C ASP A 7 -7.84 0.45 -11.97
N VAL A 8 -6.59 0.85 -12.25
CA VAL A 8 -6.03 2.15 -11.85
C VAL A 8 -6.67 3.29 -12.63
N ASP A 9 -7.05 3.06 -13.90
CA ASP A 9 -7.70 4.07 -14.73
C ASP A 9 -9.13 4.37 -14.22
N ALA A 10 -9.87 3.32 -13.84
CA ALA A 10 -11.18 3.47 -13.21
C ALA A 10 -11.08 4.19 -11.87
N LEU A 11 -10.07 3.84 -11.04
CA LEU A 11 -9.80 4.52 -9.78
C LEU A 11 -9.51 6.02 -9.98
N GLY A 12 -8.64 6.36 -10.95
CA GLY A 12 -8.31 7.76 -11.24
C GLY A 12 -9.52 8.58 -11.67
N LYS A 13 -10.44 8.00 -12.46
CA LYS A 13 -11.71 8.65 -12.82
C LYS A 13 -12.62 8.87 -11.62
N GLN A 14 -12.70 7.88 -10.72
CA GLN A 14 -13.55 7.96 -9.53
C GLN A 14 -13.06 9.03 -8.54
N GLU A 15 -11.76 9.12 -8.35
CA GLU A 15 -11.14 10.04 -7.38
C GLU A 15 -10.73 11.39 -7.99
N ASN A 16 -10.93 11.56 -9.30
CA ASN A 16 -10.51 12.73 -10.07
C ASN A 16 -9.01 13.04 -9.89
N GLU A 17 -8.19 11.98 -9.95
CA GLU A 17 -6.74 12.04 -9.74
C GLU A 17 -6.03 11.25 -10.84
N SER A 18 -4.83 11.70 -11.23
CA SER A 18 -4.03 11.03 -12.26
C SER A 18 -3.10 10.01 -11.62
N TRP A 19 -3.65 8.89 -11.14
CA TRP A 19 -2.87 7.85 -10.49
C TRP A 19 -1.93 7.12 -11.46
N VAL A 20 -0.67 6.98 -11.05
CA VAL A 20 0.34 6.13 -11.71
C VAL A 20 0.73 4.99 -10.78
N TRP A 21 0.71 3.76 -11.29
CA TRP A 21 1.13 2.57 -10.54
C TRP A 21 2.63 2.59 -10.26
N HIS A 22 3.00 2.46 -8.98
CA HIS A 22 4.41 2.44 -8.54
C HIS A 22 4.82 1.11 -7.88
N GLY A 23 3.90 0.14 -7.85
CA GLY A 23 4.14 -1.20 -7.27
C GLY A 23 3.25 -1.51 -6.09
N HIS A 24 3.52 -2.65 -5.46
CA HIS A 24 2.80 -3.11 -4.28
C HIS A 24 3.69 -4.03 -3.44
N VAL A 25 3.38 -4.13 -2.14
CA VAL A 25 4.06 -5.02 -1.20
C VAL A 25 3.02 -5.85 -0.46
N VAL A 26 3.08 -7.17 -0.66
CA VAL A 26 2.14 -8.13 -0.10
C VAL A 26 2.47 -8.44 1.37
N CYS A 27 1.46 -8.46 2.22
CA CYS A 27 1.57 -8.97 3.59
C CYS A 27 1.70 -10.49 3.54
N ARG A 28 2.82 -11.02 4.06
CA ARG A 28 3.04 -12.46 4.15
C ARG A 28 2.65 -12.95 5.53
N GLU A 29 1.55 -13.68 5.59
CA GLU A 29 1.05 -14.33 6.80
C GLU A 29 1.43 -15.81 6.79
N PHE A 30 1.64 -16.40 7.96
CA PHE A 30 1.99 -17.81 8.13
C PHE A 30 1.03 -18.47 9.11
N ASP A 31 0.70 -19.73 8.85
CA ASP A 31 -0.12 -20.52 9.75
C ASP A 31 0.66 -20.80 11.05
N PRO A 32 0.13 -20.43 12.23
CA PRO A 32 0.88 -20.55 13.48
C PRO A 32 1.07 -22.00 13.95
N ALA A 33 0.28 -22.95 13.47
CA ALA A 33 0.38 -24.36 13.84
C ALA A 33 1.38 -25.12 12.96
N THR A 34 1.49 -24.75 11.68
CA THR A 34 2.32 -25.46 10.69
C THR A 34 3.55 -24.68 10.24
N GLY A 35 3.55 -23.35 10.36
CA GLY A 35 4.60 -22.46 9.85
C GLY A 35 4.56 -22.24 8.34
N GLU A 36 3.57 -22.80 7.64
CA GLU A 36 3.42 -22.68 6.19
C GLU A 36 2.82 -21.32 5.79
N PRO A 37 3.18 -20.76 4.62
CA PRO A 37 2.64 -19.48 4.16
C PRO A 37 1.15 -19.59 3.86
N LEU A 38 0.38 -18.64 4.38
CA LEU A 38 -1.04 -18.49 4.05
C LEU A 38 -1.21 -17.79 2.68
N PRO A 39 -2.32 -18.01 1.98
CA PRO A 39 -2.64 -17.25 0.78
C PRO A 39 -2.67 -15.74 1.06
N PRO A 40 -2.07 -14.91 0.19
CA PRO A 40 -2.00 -13.48 0.43
C PRO A 40 -3.38 -12.85 0.33
N ARG A 41 -3.76 -12.09 1.36
CA ARG A 41 -5.01 -11.33 1.37
C ARG A 41 -4.80 -9.82 1.34
N ARG A 42 -3.78 -9.32 2.05
CA ARG A 42 -3.49 -7.88 2.16
C ARG A 42 -2.26 -7.50 1.36
N THR A 43 -2.33 -6.34 0.73
CA THR A 43 -1.19 -5.71 0.06
C THR A 43 -1.24 -4.20 0.23
N LEU A 44 -0.09 -3.54 0.34
CA LEU A 44 0.01 -2.10 0.21
C LEU A 44 0.27 -1.76 -1.25
N VAL A 45 -0.63 -1.00 -1.86
CA VAL A 45 -0.49 -0.48 -3.22
C VAL A 45 0.12 0.91 -3.16
N ALA A 46 1.18 1.15 -3.95
CA ALA A 46 1.81 2.45 -4.09
C ALA A 46 1.33 3.13 -5.38
N LEU A 47 0.68 4.29 -5.24
CA LEU A 47 0.19 5.11 -6.34
C LEU A 47 0.84 6.50 -6.26
N SER A 48 1.29 7.02 -7.40
CA SER A 48 1.81 8.37 -7.49
C SER A 48 0.79 9.30 -8.14
N PRO A 49 0.44 10.44 -7.53
CA PRO A 49 -0.38 11.45 -8.20
C PRO A 49 0.46 12.16 -9.27
N GLY A 50 0.00 12.13 -10.51
CA GLY A 50 0.65 12.78 -11.65
C GLY A 50 2.02 12.20 -12.03
N GLY A 51 2.41 11.04 -11.50
CA GLY A 51 3.69 10.38 -11.82
C GLY A 51 4.94 10.99 -11.19
N SER A 52 4.79 11.74 -10.09
CA SER A 52 5.91 12.19 -9.25
C SER A 52 6.64 11.02 -8.57
N ASP A 53 7.78 11.30 -7.95
CA ASP A 53 8.52 10.32 -7.13
C ASP A 53 7.94 10.15 -5.71
N ALA A 54 6.95 10.96 -5.33
CA ALA A 54 6.19 10.80 -4.10
C ALA A 54 5.02 9.83 -4.34
N VAL A 55 4.79 8.92 -3.39
CA VAL A 55 3.72 7.91 -3.49
C VAL A 55 2.77 7.99 -2.30
N VAL A 56 1.50 7.76 -2.57
CA VAL A 56 0.48 7.41 -1.59
C VAL A 56 0.43 5.89 -1.49
N ARG A 57 0.45 5.36 -0.27
CA ARG A 57 0.30 3.92 -0.05
C ARG A 57 -1.03 3.60 0.59
N ARG A 58 -1.77 2.65 0.02
CA ARG A 58 -3.11 2.26 0.47
C ARG A 58 -3.20 0.76 0.57
N GLU A 59 -3.75 0.27 1.68
CA GLU A 59 -4.02 -1.15 1.86
C GLU A 59 -5.17 -1.60 0.95
N TYR A 60 -4.98 -2.78 0.36
CA TYR A 60 -5.90 -3.39 -0.57
C TYR A 60 -6.15 -4.86 -0.18
N ASP A 61 -7.42 -5.27 -0.16
CA ASP A 61 -7.86 -6.65 0.01
C ASP A 61 -7.92 -7.32 -1.36
N LEU A 62 -7.04 -8.30 -1.61
CA LEU A 62 -6.95 -9.06 -2.87
C LEU A 62 -8.13 -10.02 -3.08
N VAL A 63 -8.81 -10.41 -2.00
CA VAL A 63 -9.98 -11.31 -2.04
C VAL A 63 -11.25 -10.51 -2.28
N ASP A 64 -11.46 -9.46 -1.49
CA ASP A 64 -12.65 -8.60 -1.60
C ASP A 64 -12.52 -7.55 -2.74
N LYS A 65 -11.31 -7.42 -3.31
CA LYS A 65 -10.96 -6.52 -4.42
C LYS A 65 -11.35 -5.07 -4.15
N ARG A 66 -10.93 -4.57 -2.99
CA ARG A 66 -11.17 -3.18 -2.59
C ARG A 66 -10.04 -2.62 -1.75
N PHE A 67 -9.90 -1.30 -1.78
CA PHE A 67 -9.10 -0.60 -0.77
C PHE A 67 -9.79 -0.73 0.59
N VAL A 68 -9.00 -1.03 1.62
CA VAL A 68 -9.48 -1.08 3.00
C VAL A 68 -9.46 0.35 3.53
N PRO A 69 -10.60 0.93 3.92
CA PRO A 69 -10.63 2.31 4.34
C PRO A 69 -10.12 2.46 5.78
N PRO A 70 -9.58 3.63 6.18
CA PRO A 70 -9.03 3.84 7.52
C PRO A 70 -10.02 3.57 8.66
N GLU A 71 -11.31 3.84 8.46
CA GLU A 71 -12.37 3.54 9.43
C GLU A 71 -12.57 2.04 9.68
N GLU A 72 -12.11 1.18 8.77
CA GLU A 72 -12.06 -0.28 8.93
C GLU A 72 -10.68 -0.78 9.39
N GLY A 73 -9.75 0.13 9.71
CA GLY A 73 -8.37 -0.19 10.12
C GLY A 73 -7.38 -0.31 8.98
N GLY A 74 -7.74 0.09 7.75
CA GLY A 74 -6.84 0.02 6.60
C GLY A 74 -5.71 1.03 6.66
N PHE A 75 -4.51 0.62 6.27
CA PHE A 75 -3.37 1.54 6.19
C PHE A 75 -3.49 2.49 4.99
N VAL A 76 -3.47 3.80 5.26
CA VAL A 76 -3.40 4.85 4.24
C VAL A 76 -2.32 5.86 4.62
N LEU A 77 -1.20 5.82 3.91
CA LEU A 77 -0.07 6.73 4.11
C LEU A 77 -0.23 7.93 3.18
N THR A 78 -0.74 9.02 3.75
CA THR A 78 -0.93 10.32 3.08
C THR A 78 -0.42 11.44 3.99
N PRO A 79 0.09 12.56 3.44
CA PRO A 79 0.18 12.89 2.01
C PRO A 79 1.24 12.06 1.26
N ALA A 80 1.26 12.16 -0.08
CA ALA A 80 2.27 11.47 -0.90
C ALA A 80 3.67 11.86 -0.44
N SER A 81 4.54 10.86 -0.22
CA SER A 81 5.91 11.10 0.26
C SER A 81 6.89 10.10 -0.33
N LYS A 82 8.18 10.46 -0.27
CA LYS A 82 9.26 9.50 -0.39
C LYS A 82 9.37 8.76 0.94
N SER A 83 8.85 7.54 0.96
CA SER A 83 8.88 6.69 2.14
C SER A 83 9.10 5.24 1.72
N GLU A 84 9.60 4.43 2.64
CA GLU A 84 9.70 2.99 2.53
C GLU A 84 8.79 2.33 3.57
N VAL A 85 8.21 1.19 3.23
CA VAL A 85 7.31 0.46 4.12
C VAL A 85 7.58 -1.03 4.06
N SER A 86 7.50 -1.70 5.21
CA SER A 86 7.50 -3.16 5.30
C SER A 86 6.43 -3.61 6.27
N TRP A 87 5.78 -4.73 5.95
CA TRP A 87 4.92 -5.44 6.88
C TRP A 87 5.76 -6.08 7.99
N VAL A 88 5.29 -5.98 9.23
CA VAL A 88 5.70 -6.86 10.34
C VAL A 88 4.71 -8.02 10.42
N ASP A 89 3.43 -7.67 10.47
CA ASP A 89 2.27 -8.56 10.48
C ASP A 89 1.06 -7.79 9.93
N ARG A 90 -0.12 -8.41 9.95
CA ARG A 90 -1.36 -7.85 9.39
C ARG A 90 -1.76 -6.50 9.95
N ASP A 91 -1.38 -6.20 11.19
CA ASP A 91 -1.82 -5.02 11.93
C ASP A 91 -0.66 -4.04 12.21
N THR A 92 0.53 -4.32 11.67
CA THR A 92 1.74 -3.56 11.99
C THR A 92 2.64 -3.34 10.77
N LEU A 93 3.02 -2.08 10.54
CA LEU A 93 3.96 -1.67 9.51
C LEU A 93 5.21 -1.01 10.12
N LEU A 94 6.37 -1.29 9.53
CA LEU A 94 7.56 -0.46 9.66
C LEU A 94 7.50 0.63 8.59
N LEU A 95 7.63 1.90 9.01
CA LEU A 95 7.59 3.06 8.12
C LEU A 95 8.89 3.86 8.25
N GLY A 96 9.62 3.96 7.14
CA GLY A 96 10.70 4.93 6.97
C GLY A 96 10.16 6.13 6.19
N ALA A 97 9.97 7.27 6.84
CA ALA A 97 9.46 8.50 6.23
C ALA A 97 10.12 9.73 6.88
N ASP A 98 9.92 10.89 6.26
CA ASP A 98 10.23 12.17 6.90
C ASP A 98 9.27 12.42 8.07
N PHE A 99 9.82 12.50 9.28
CA PHE A 99 9.09 12.81 10.51
C PHE A 99 9.44 14.21 11.05
N GLY A 100 10.13 15.03 10.26
CA GLY A 100 10.55 16.39 10.60
C GLY A 100 12.05 16.54 10.78
N ALA A 101 12.44 17.64 11.44
CA ALA A 101 13.83 18.09 11.53
C ALA A 101 14.79 16.99 12.03
N GLY A 102 15.81 16.67 11.22
CA GLY A 102 16.81 15.65 11.51
C GLY A 102 16.45 14.22 11.08
N SER A 103 15.29 14.00 10.45
CA SER A 103 14.91 12.67 9.93
C SER A 103 15.35 12.41 8.47
N LEU A 104 15.86 13.45 7.80
CA LEU A 104 16.36 13.39 6.44
C LEU A 104 17.88 13.48 6.40
N THR A 105 18.50 12.81 5.43
CA THR A 105 19.92 13.00 5.13
C THR A 105 20.10 14.27 4.32
N ASP A 106 21.18 15.02 4.56
CA ASP A 106 21.45 16.30 3.88
C ASP A 106 21.70 16.17 2.37
N SER A 107 21.97 14.95 1.87
CA SER A 107 22.39 14.61 0.49
C SER A 107 23.73 15.21 0.06
#